data_AF-A0A9X8DSL7-F1
#
_entry.id   AF-A0A9X8DSL7-F1
#
_cell.length_a   1.000
_cell.length_b   1.000
_cell.length_c   1.000
_cell.angle_alpha   90.00
_cell.angle_beta   90.00
_cell.angle_gamma   90.00
#
_symmetry.space_group_name_H-M   'P 1'
#
loop_
_entity.id
_entity.type
_entity.pdbx_description
1 polymer ?
#
loop_
_entity_poly.entity_id
_entity_poly.type
_entity_poly.pdbx_seq_one_letter_code
_entity_poly.pdbx_strand_id
1 'polypeptide(L)'
;ANCLLRLIGAPDEVVAITKACLDYHFTPKGVLLSPKVVQGTTEFQLDGCPWESDHSSRSTHGRLMIAHLFAQLSACGWRLYGSIKQTGNQTGGDYTRRNPTKDTFYFTNVADALFAAPLP
;
A
#
# COMPACT_ATOMS: atom_id res chain seq x y z
N ALA A 1 -0.60 -11.00 13.74
CA ALA A 1 -1.27 -11.05 12.44
C ALA A 1 -0.38 -10.35 11.42
N ASN A 2 -0.30 -10.87 10.19
CA ASN A 2 0.51 -10.28 9.13
C ASN A 2 -0.41 -9.60 8.12
N CYS A 3 0.09 -8.51 7.56
CA CYS A 3 -0.65 -7.69 6.64
C CYS A 3 -0.16 -7.85 5.20
N LEU A 4 -1.05 -7.54 4.26
CA LEU A 4 -0.76 -7.59 2.82
C LEU A 4 -0.79 -6.19 2.24
N LEU A 5 0.27 -5.81 1.54
CA LEU A 5 0.29 -4.66 0.64
C LEU A 5 0.08 -5.16 -0.80
N ARG A 6 -0.83 -4.52 -1.54
CA ARG A 6 -1.21 -4.95 -2.88
C ARG A 6 -1.07 -3.82 -3.88
N LEU A 7 -0.47 -4.13 -5.02
CA LEU A 7 -0.41 -3.26 -6.18
C LEU A 7 -1.29 -3.86 -7.26
N ILE A 8 -2.41 -3.19 -7.57
CA ILE A 8 -3.41 -3.67 -8.52
C ILE A 8 -3.19 -2.95 -9.85
N GLY A 9 -2.90 -3.69 -10.92
CA GLY A 9 -2.70 -3.09 -12.26
C GLY A 9 -1.53 -2.11 -12.33
N ALA A 10 -0.56 -2.22 -11.41
CA ALA A 10 0.61 -1.34 -11.38
C ALA A 10 1.67 -1.79 -12.39
N PRO A 11 2.32 -0.87 -13.12
CA PRO A 11 3.43 -1.20 -14.00
C PRO A 11 4.67 -1.67 -13.21
N ASP A 12 5.57 -2.38 -13.89
CA ASP A 12 6.76 -2.99 -13.28
C ASP A 12 7.64 -1.98 -12.54
N GLU A 13 7.71 -0.73 -13.03
CA GLU A 13 8.43 0.37 -12.38
C GLU A 13 7.89 0.65 -10.96
N VAL A 14 6.57 0.66 -10.79
CA VAL A 14 5.90 0.93 -9.50
C VAL A 14 6.11 -0.24 -8.56
N VAL A 15 6.07 -1.47 -9.09
CA VAL A 15 6.40 -2.68 -8.32
C VAL A 15 7.84 -2.61 -7.81
N ALA A 16 8.80 -2.23 -8.66
CA ALA A 16 10.20 -2.11 -8.31
C ALA A 16 10.45 -1.01 -7.25
N ILE A 17 9.85 0.18 -7.44
CA ILE A 17 9.91 1.28 -6.47
C ILE A 17 9.35 0.84 -5.11
N THR A 18 8.17 0.20 -5.12
CA THR A 18 7.52 -0.27 -3.89
C THR A 18 8.38 -1.29 -3.16
N LYS A 19 8.95 -2.26 -3.89
CA LYS A 19 9.84 -3.26 -3.31
C LYS A 19 11.09 -2.61 -2.69
N ALA A 20 11.74 -1.70 -3.40
CA ALA A 20 12.92 -0.99 -2.90
C ALA A 20 12.60 -0.17 -1.64
N CYS A 21 11.45 0.50 -1.62
CA CYS A 21 10.99 1.26 -0.45
C CYS A 21 10.73 0.36 0.77
N LEU A 22 10.10 -0.80 0.56
CA LEU A 22 9.87 -1.80 1.62
C LEU A 22 11.20 -2.32 2.18
N ASP A 23 12.12 -2.72 1.31
CA ASP A 23 13.41 -3.29 1.71
C ASP A 23 14.26 -2.29 2.50
N TYR A 24 14.20 -1.00 2.16
CA TYR A 24 15.00 0.04 2.81
C TYR A 24 14.38 0.59 4.09
N HIS A 25 13.08 0.88 4.09
CA HIS A 25 12.42 1.60 5.19
C HIS A 25 11.69 0.69 6.19
N PHE A 26 11.42 -0.57 5.85
CA PHE A 26 10.71 -1.49 6.73
C PHE A 26 11.70 -2.48 7.39
N THR A 27 12.13 -2.17 8.62
CA THR A 27 13.11 -2.97 9.40
C THR A 27 12.52 -3.38 10.75
N PRO A 28 12.94 -4.52 11.35
CA PRO A 28 14.05 -5.41 10.95
C PRO A 28 13.68 -6.51 9.93
N LYS A 29 12.44 -6.56 9.43
CA LYS A 29 11.98 -7.59 8.48
C LYS A 29 10.99 -7.00 7.47
N GLY A 30 11.52 -6.52 6.34
CA GLY A 30 10.82 -5.70 5.36
C GLY A 30 9.70 -6.40 4.59
N VAL A 31 9.92 -7.66 4.25
CA VAL A 31 9.01 -8.46 3.44
C VAL A 31 9.17 -9.92 3.89
N LEU A 32 8.08 -10.54 4.35
CA LEU A 32 8.10 -11.95 4.76
C LEU A 32 8.05 -12.90 3.55
N LEU A 33 7.43 -12.49 2.44
CA LEU A 33 7.32 -13.27 1.21
C LEU A 33 7.43 -12.39 -0.03
N SER A 34 8.21 -12.87 -1.00
CA SER A 34 8.40 -12.24 -2.31
C SER A 34 7.08 -11.95 -3.03
N PRO A 35 7.05 -10.92 -3.90
CA PRO A 35 5.84 -10.54 -4.64
C PRO A 35 5.22 -11.74 -5.36
N LYS A 36 3.97 -12.04 -5.05
CA LYS A 36 3.17 -13.02 -5.81
C LYS A 36 2.26 -12.25 -6.76
N VAL A 37 2.28 -12.61 -8.04
CA VAL A 37 1.33 -12.10 -9.01
C VAL A 37 0.08 -12.99 -8.98
N VAL A 38 -1.05 -12.43 -8.56
CA VAL A 38 -2.36 -13.10 -8.53
C VAL A 38 -3.34 -12.21 -9.28
N GLN A 39 -3.90 -12.70 -10.40
CA GLN A 39 -4.91 -11.97 -11.18
C GLN A 39 -4.51 -10.53 -11.52
N GLY A 40 -3.26 -10.29 -11.93
CA GLY A 40 -2.75 -8.94 -12.25
C GLY A 40 -2.49 -8.04 -11.03
N THR A 41 -2.49 -8.62 -9.83
CA THR A 41 -2.13 -7.94 -8.58
C THR A 41 -0.81 -8.47 -8.06
N THR A 42 0.11 -7.57 -7.73
CA THR A 42 1.36 -7.91 -7.04
C THR A 42 1.17 -7.75 -5.54
N GLU A 43 1.33 -8.84 -4.78
CA GLU A 43 1.11 -8.86 -3.33
C GLU A 43 2.43 -9.02 -2.55
N PHE A 44 2.64 -8.15 -1.56
CA PHE A 44 3.73 -8.25 -0.59
C PHE A 44 3.15 -8.62 0.78
N GLN A 45 3.64 -9.71 1.38
CA GLN A 45 3.32 -10.03 2.78
C GLN A 45 4.33 -9.35 3.69
N LEU A 46 3.84 -8.50 4.59
CA LEU A 46 4.65 -7.74 5.53
C LEU A 46 4.78 -8.47 6.86
N ASP A 47 5.88 -8.21 7.58
CA ASP A 47 6.03 -8.68 8.96
C ASP A 47 5.16 -7.84 9.90
N GLY A 48 4.13 -8.46 10.48
CA GLY A 48 3.13 -7.76 11.25
C GLY A 48 2.21 -6.87 10.40
N CYS A 49 1.62 -5.87 11.03
CA CYS A 49 0.69 -4.92 10.43
C CYS A 49 1.11 -3.48 10.72
N PRO A 50 1.90 -2.84 9.83
CA PRO A 50 2.51 -1.54 10.08
C PRO A 50 1.53 -0.41 10.32
N TRP A 51 0.30 -0.55 9.84
CA TRP A 51 -0.75 0.46 9.94
C TRP A 51 -1.65 0.28 11.17
N GLU A 52 -1.40 -0.74 12.01
CA GLU A 52 -2.08 -0.83 13.28
C GLU A 52 -1.63 0.30 14.21
N SER A 53 -2.59 0.94 14.87
CA SER A 53 -2.36 1.94 15.90
C SER A 53 -2.08 1.26 17.24
N ASP A 54 -0.98 0.48 17.31
CA ASP A 54 -0.55 -0.24 18.51
C ASP A 54 0.50 0.54 19.33
N HIS A 55 0.74 1.81 18.98
CA HIS A 55 1.78 2.68 19.57
C HIS A 55 3.20 2.08 19.56
N SER A 56 3.44 1.00 18.82
CA SER A 56 4.75 0.38 18.73
C SER A 56 5.65 1.10 17.73
N SER A 57 6.96 0.87 17.85
CA SER A 57 7.94 1.34 16.86
C SER A 57 7.57 0.91 15.43
N ARG A 58 6.95 -0.25 15.25
CA ARG A 58 6.50 -0.75 13.94
C ARG A 58 5.46 0.15 13.29
N SER A 59 4.57 0.75 14.08
CA SER A 59 3.56 1.71 13.57
C SER A 59 4.23 2.95 12.97
N THR A 60 5.29 3.44 13.62
CA THR A 60 6.07 4.59 13.13
C THR A 60 6.82 4.26 11.84
N HIS A 61 7.51 3.10 11.80
CA HIS A 61 8.21 2.64 10.60
C HIS A 61 7.26 2.42 9.42
N GLY A 62 6.06 1.88 9.69
CA GLY A 62 5.00 1.74 8.68
C GLY A 62 4.57 3.07 8.06
N ARG A 63 4.32 4.09 8.87
CA ARG A 63 3.93 5.43 8.39
C ARG A 63 5.05 6.10 7.59
N LEU A 64 6.30 5.98 8.06
CA LEU A 64 7.47 6.50 7.35
C LEU A 64 7.64 5.80 6.01
N MET A 65 7.50 4.47 5.97
CA MET A 65 7.59 3.70 4.74
C MET A 65 6.54 4.15 3.71
N ILE A 66 5.28 4.34 4.10
CA ILE A 66 4.23 4.84 3.20
C ILE A 66 4.53 6.27 2.73
N ALA A 67 5.00 7.14 3.62
CA ALA A 67 5.36 8.52 3.25
C ALA A 67 6.50 8.55 2.22
N HIS A 68 7.54 7.72 2.41
CA HIS A 68 8.63 7.59 1.46
C HIS A 68 8.17 7.00 0.13
N LEU A 69 7.29 5.98 0.16
CA LEU A 69 6.71 5.43 -1.06
C LEU A 69 5.94 6.50 -1.84
N PHE A 70 5.11 7.31 -1.18
CA PHE A 70 4.35 8.36 -1.84
C PHE A 70 5.27 9.44 -2.42
N ALA A 71 6.34 9.80 -1.72
CA ALA A 71 7.34 10.74 -2.22
C ALA A 71 8.06 10.19 -3.47
N GLN A 72 8.45 8.91 -3.47
CA GLN A 72 9.10 8.26 -4.61
C GLN A 72 8.16 8.15 -5.81
N LEU A 73 6.90 7.74 -5.58
CA LEU A 73 5.87 7.72 -6.62
C LEU A 73 5.67 9.11 -7.22
N SER A 74 5.57 10.15 -6.39
CA SER A 74 5.48 11.54 -6.84
C SER A 74 6.68 11.97 -7.69
N ALA A 75 7.90 11.57 -7.31
CA ALA A 75 9.10 11.88 -8.08
C ALA A 75 9.10 11.18 -9.45
N CYS A 76 8.44 10.02 -9.56
CA CYS A 76 8.25 9.29 -10.82
C CYS A 76 6.98 9.71 -11.58
N GLY A 77 6.37 10.85 -11.23
CA GLY A 77 5.20 11.37 -11.94
C GLY A 77 3.87 10.72 -11.55
N TRP A 78 3.80 9.97 -10.44
CA TRP A 78 2.56 9.42 -9.91
C TRP A 78 1.97 10.33 -8.82
N ARG A 79 0.76 10.82 -9.01
CA ARG A 79 0.04 11.65 -8.03
C ARG A 79 -1.05 10.85 -7.33
N LEU A 80 -1.22 11.09 -6.03
CA LEU A 80 -2.34 10.56 -5.27
C LEU A 80 -3.63 11.20 -5.79
N TYR A 81 -4.52 10.38 -6.35
CA TYR A 81 -5.81 10.80 -6.88
C TYR A 81 -6.92 10.73 -5.82
N GLY A 82 -6.88 9.69 -4.98
CA GLY A 82 -7.89 9.51 -3.95
C GLY A 82 -7.57 8.35 -3.02
N SER A 83 -8.34 8.25 -1.95
CA SER A 83 -8.23 7.16 -0.98
C SER A 83 -9.60 6.68 -0.54
N ILE A 84 -9.75 5.36 -0.38
CA ILE A 84 -10.96 4.73 0.12
C ILE A 84 -10.60 3.84 1.31
N LYS A 85 -11.39 3.94 2.37
CA LYS A 85 -11.38 3.00 3.48
C LYS A 85 -12.59 2.09 3.35
N GLN A 86 -12.35 0.82 3.08
CA GLN A 86 -13.39 -0.21 3.04
C GLN A 86 -13.42 -0.96 4.37
N THR A 87 -14.59 -1.03 4.98
CA THR A 87 -14.83 -1.84 6.19
C THR A 87 -15.85 -2.91 5.84
N GLY A 88 -15.53 -4.18 6.09
CA GLY A 88 -16.51 -5.26 5.95
C GLY A 88 -17.62 -5.13 6.98
N ASN A 89 -18.83 -5.60 6.64
CA ASN A 89 -19.83 -5.88 7.66
C ASN A 89 -19.55 -7.29 8.20
N GLN A 90 -19.44 -7.43 9.52
CA GLN A 90 -19.43 -8.75 10.16
C GLN A 90 -20.86 -9.31 10.11
N THR A 91 -21.19 -10.05 9.06
CA THR A 91 -22.43 -10.84 9.01
C THR A 91 -22.15 -12.25 9.56
N GLY A 92 -22.61 -12.49 10.78
CA GLY A 92 -22.48 -13.76 11.51
C GLY A 92 -21.81 -13.55 12.87
N GLY A 93 -22.40 -14.07 13.95
CA GLY A 93 -21.97 -13.91 15.35
C GLY A 93 -20.62 -14.53 15.73
N ASP A 94 -19.75 -14.75 14.75
CA ASP A 94 -18.42 -15.29 14.92
C ASP A 94 -17.45 -14.13 15.20
N TYR A 95 -17.47 -13.64 16.44
CA TYR A 95 -16.62 -12.55 16.95
C TYR A 95 -15.11 -12.83 16.85
N THR A 96 -14.72 -14.05 16.45
CA THR A 96 -13.33 -14.47 16.26
C THR A 96 -12.72 -13.92 14.97
N ARG A 97 -13.53 -13.54 13.97
CA ARG A 97 -13.05 -12.92 12.72
C ARG A 97 -12.97 -11.40 12.87
N ARG A 98 -11.76 -10.91 13.14
CA ARG A 98 -11.41 -9.48 13.09
C ARG A 98 -11.95 -8.87 11.80
N ASN A 99 -12.72 -7.79 11.92
CA ASN A 99 -13.35 -7.12 10.79
C ASN A 99 -12.26 -6.69 9.78
N PRO A 100 -12.21 -7.23 8.55
CA PRO A 100 -11.12 -6.93 7.63
C PRO A 100 -11.34 -5.55 7.02
N THR A 101 -10.77 -4.52 7.62
CA THR A 101 -10.66 -3.20 6.99
C THR A 101 -9.56 -3.21 5.93
N LYS A 102 -9.80 -2.51 4.82
CA LYS A 102 -8.83 -2.31 3.73
C LYS A 102 -8.75 -0.83 3.42
N ASP A 103 -7.54 -0.29 3.50
CA ASP A 103 -7.24 1.06 3.02
C ASP A 103 -6.67 0.96 1.61
N THR A 104 -7.22 1.75 0.68
CA THR A 104 -6.85 1.74 -0.74
C THR A 104 -6.52 3.14 -1.19
N PHE A 105 -5.39 3.31 -1.88
CA PHE A 105 -4.94 4.57 -2.45
C PHE A 105 -4.89 4.45 -3.96
N TYR A 106 -5.51 5.38 -4.66
CA TYR A 106 -5.51 5.46 -6.11
C TYR A 106 -4.47 6.47 -6.55
N PHE A 107 -3.60 6.06 -7.47
CA PHE A 107 -2.61 6.91 -8.08
C PHE A 107 -2.89 7.07 -9.57
N THR A 108 -2.59 8.24 -10.10
CA THR A 108 -2.64 8.56 -11.52
C THR A 108 -1.27 9.02 -11.97
N ASN A 109 -0.86 8.64 -13.19
CA ASN A 109 0.38 9.15 -13.75
C ASN A 109 0.11 10.51 -14.41
N VAL A 110 0.98 11.49 -14.19
CA VAL A 110 0.84 12.86 -14.72
C VAL A 110 0.92 12.90 -16.25
N ALA A 111 1.51 11.88 -16.88
CA ALA A 111 1.47 11.72 -18.33
C ALA A 111 0.10 11.27 -18.86
N ASP A 112 -0.82 10.87 -17.97
CA ASP A 112 -2.16 10.42 -18.36
C ASP A 112 -3.07 11.62 -18.67
N ALA A 113 -3.77 11.56 -19.80
CA ALA A 113 -4.39 12.71 -20.45
C ALA A 113 -5.48 13.43 -19.62
N LEU A 114 -6.01 12.76 -18.59
CA LEU A 114 -7.04 13.28 -17.67
C LEU A 114 -6.58 14.54 -16.88
N PHE A 115 -5.27 14.77 -16.74
CA PHE A 115 -4.71 15.95 -16.05
C PHE A 115 -3.79 16.80 -16.93
N ALA A 116 -3.63 16.46 -18.21
CA ALA A 116 -2.89 17.27 -19.18
C ALA A 116 -3.68 18.51 -19.64
N ALA A 117 -5.00 18.53 -19.41
CA ALA A 117 -5.81 19.73 -19.60
C ALA A 117 -5.55 20.72 -18.46
N PRO A 118 -5.24 22.00 -18.75
CA PRO A 118 -5.17 23.02 -17.71
C PRO A 118 -6.55 23.13 -17.03
N LEU A 119 -6.54 23.18 -15.69
CA LEU A 119 -7.75 23.48 -14.93
C LEU A 119 -8.29 24.86 -15.39
N PRO A 120 -9.61 25.00 -15.61
CA PRO A 120 -10.21 26.27 -16.02
C PRO A 120 -10.06 27.36 -14.97
#